data_AF-A0A3C1UEL7-F1
#
_entry.id   AF-A0A3C1UEL7-F1
#
_cell.length_a   1.000
_cell.length_b   1.000
_cell.length_c   1.000
_cell.angle_alpha   90.00
_cell.angle_beta   90.00
_cell.angle_gamma   90.00
#
_symmetry.space_group_name_H-M   'P 1'
#
loop_
_entity.id
_entity.type
_entity.pdbx_description
1 polymer ?
#
loop_
_entity_poly.entity_id
_entity_poly.type
_entity_poly.pdbx_seq_one_letter_code
_entity_poly.pdbx_strand_id
1 'polypeptide(L)'
;GWKIVLTTDHGTTRVDNAIKVIGDKNTNTNLRYKVGKNLSYNPRQVYEIKQPKRFGLPLLNVSSTYIFASGRDFFAYPNNYNHYVQYYNDTFQHGGISMEEMLVPLITLTPKK
;
A
#
# COMPACT_ATOMS: atom_id res chain seq x y z
N GLY A 1 13.01 35.97 8.11
CA GLY A 1 12.87 34.52 8.33
C GLY A 1 13.01 33.75 7.03
N TRP A 2 12.77 32.44 7.05
CA TRP A 2 12.91 31.55 5.87
C TRP A 2 11.55 31.15 5.29
N LYS A 3 11.51 30.84 3.98
CA LYS A 3 10.36 30.19 3.34
C LYS A 3 10.39 28.70 3.67
N ILE A 4 9.30 28.18 4.23
CA ILE A 4 9.19 26.78 4.64
C ILE A 4 8.15 26.09 3.75
N VAL A 5 8.48 24.90 3.24
CA VAL A 5 7.51 23.99 2.61
C VAL A 5 7.26 22.85 3.59
N LEU A 6 6.01 22.67 4.00
CA LEU A 6 5.55 21.61 4.89
C LEU A 6 4.63 20.67 4.12
N THR A 7 4.90 19.38 4.18
CA THR A 7 4.12 18.32 3.51
C THR A 7 4.22 17.02 4.31
N THR A 8 3.43 16.03 3.93
CA THR A 8 3.59 14.62 4.32
C THR A 8 3.99 13.79 3.10
N ASP A 9 4.58 12.62 3.34
CA ASP A 9 4.98 11.64 2.33
C ASP A 9 3.81 10.78 1.84
N HIS A 10 2.91 10.39 2.75
CA HIS A 10 1.66 9.68 2.46
C HIS A 10 0.68 9.76 3.63
N GLY A 11 -0.62 9.57 3.37
CA GLY A 11 -1.61 9.41 4.43
C GLY A 11 -1.76 7.97 4.93
N THR A 12 -2.74 7.76 5.82
CA THR A 12 -3.16 6.45 6.32
C THR A 12 -4.67 6.29 6.20
N THR A 13 -5.16 5.06 6.20
CA THR A 13 -6.59 4.75 6.17
C THR A 13 -6.94 3.64 7.16
N ARG A 14 -8.16 3.67 7.71
CA ARG A 14 -8.66 2.62 8.60
C ARG A 14 -9.14 1.43 7.77
N VAL A 15 -8.50 0.28 7.93
CA VAL A 15 -8.81 -0.91 7.14
C VAL A 15 -9.84 -1.80 7.82
N ASP A 16 -10.73 -2.42 7.06
CA ASP A 16 -11.73 -3.37 7.57
C ASP A 16 -12.13 -4.48 6.57
N ASN A 17 -11.52 -4.52 5.39
CA ASN A 17 -11.84 -5.52 4.37
C ASN A 17 -10.62 -6.36 3.99
N ALA A 18 -10.54 -7.59 4.50
CA ALA A 18 -9.41 -8.48 4.25
C ALA A 18 -9.50 -9.15 2.86
N ILE A 19 -8.43 -9.02 2.07
CA ILE A 19 -8.20 -9.70 0.79
C ILE A 19 -7.18 -10.80 1.01
N LYS A 20 -7.56 -12.02 0.62
CA LYS A 20 -6.64 -13.17 0.61
C LYS A 20 -5.61 -13.01 -0.49
N VAL A 21 -4.33 -13.04 -0.10
CA VAL A 21 -3.20 -13.09 -1.03
C VAL A 21 -2.29 -14.25 -0.64
N ILE A 22 -1.89 -15.02 -1.64
CA ILE A 22 -0.92 -16.10 -1.52
C ILE A 22 0.31 -15.68 -2.29
N GLY A 23 1.48 -15.76 -1.67
CA GLY A 23 2.74 -15.42 -2.31
C GLY A 23 3.89 -16.26 -1.78
N ASP A 24 5.03 -16.18 -2.45
CA ASP A 24 6.27 -16.81 -2.00
C ASP A 24 6.70 -16.25 -0.62
N LYS A 25 7.45 -17.04 0.17
CA LYS A 25 7.92 -16.64 1.52
C LYS A 25 8.68 -15.30 1.56
N ASN A 26 9.22 -14.86 0.42
CA ASN A 26 10.02 -13.64 0.28
C ASN A 26 9.18 -12.39 -0.05
N THR A 27 7.86 -12.41 0.10
CA THR A 27 7.05 -11.18 -0.03
C THR A 27 7.28 -10.23 1.14
N ASN A 28 7.23 -8.93 0.88
CA ASN A 28 7.32 -7.89 1.90
C ASN A 28 6.19 -7.99 2.95
N THR A 29 6.39 -7.40 4.12
CA THR A 29 5.42 -7.45 5.24
C THR A 29 4.27 -6.44 5.14
N ASN A 30 4.35 -5.46 4.25
CA ASN A 30 3.32 -4.40 4.13
C ASN A 30 1.94 -5.00 3.80
N LEU A 31 0.89 -4.51 4.47
CA LEU A 31 -0.47 -5.05 4.37
C LEU A 31 -1.28 -4.43 3.23
N ARG A 32 -0.81 -3.34 2.63
CA ARG A 32 -1.52 -2.56 1.63
C ARG A 32 -0.92 -2.69 0.23
N TYR A 33 0.34 -3.10 0.11
CA TYR A 33 0.94 -3.51 -1.16
C TYR A 33 1.80 -4.75 -1.01
N LYS A 34 1.85 -5.56 -2.06
CA LYS A 34 2.79 -6.68 -2.18
C LYS A 34 3.54 -6.63 -3.49
N VAL A 35 4.78 -7.11 -3.45
CA VAL A 35 5.60 -7.37 -4.62
C VAL A 35 6.08 -8.81 -4.59
N GLY A 36 5.98 -9.50 -5.72
CA GLY A 36 6.39 -10.90 -5.83
C GLY A 36 6.42 -11.41 -7.27
N LYS A 37 7.04 -12.58 -7.46
CA LYS A 37 7.04 -13.28 -8.76
C LYS A 37 5.75 -14.08 -8.94
N ASN A 38 5.39 -14.85 -7.92
CA ASN A 38 4.23 -15.72 -7.91
C ASN A 38 3.29 -15.25 -6.82
N LEU A 39 2.34 -14.41 -7.21
CA LEU A 39 1.26 -13.95 -6.34
C LEU A 39 -0.06 -14.50 -6.89
N SER A 40 -0.89 -15.05 -6.01
CA SER A 40 -2.24 -15.51 -6.31
C SER A 40 -3.23 -14.70 -5.47
N TYR A 41 -4.17 -14.07 -6.16
CA TYR A 41 -5.20 -13.18 -5.64
C TYR A 41 -6.35 -13.11 -6.65
N ASN A 42 -7.48 -12.53 -6.24
CA ASN A 42 -8.55 -12.17 -7.16
C ASN A 42 -8.22 -10.82 -7.84
N PRO A 43 -7.98 -10.78 -9.17
CA PRO A 43 -7.59 -9.54 -9.86
C PRO A 43 -8.65 -8.43 -9.78
N ARG A 44 -9.91 -8.77 -9.50
CA ARG A 44 -11.00 -7.79 -9.34
C ARG A 44 -10.95 -7.02 -8.02
N GLN A 45 -10.15 -7.48 -7.06
CA GLN A 45 -10.04 -6.88 -5.72
C GLN A 45 -8.76 -6.05 -5.55
N VAL A 46 -7.89 -6.00 -6.56
CA VAL A 46 -6.59 -5.33 -6.45
C VAL A 46 -6.30 -4.46 -7.65
N TYR A 47 -5.43 -3.48 -7.47
CA TYR A 47 -4.77 -2.81 -8.58
C TYR A 47 -3.45 -3.52 -8.89
N GLU A 48 -3.39 -4.16 -10.05
CA GLU A 48 -2.26 -5.00 -10.46
C GLU A 48 -1.34 -4.24 -11.45
N ILE A 49 -0.03 -4.28 -11.18
CA ILE A 49 1.01 -3.75 -12.05
C ILE A 49 1.99 -4.86 -12.41
N LYS A 50 1.89 -5.38 -13.64
CA LYS A 50 2.82 -6.38 -14.21
C LYS A 50 4.07 -5.79 -14.84
N GLN A 51 4.09 -4.47 -15.08
CA GLN A 51 5.22 -3.76 -15.68
C GLN A 51 5.69 -2.60 -14.78
N PRO A 52 6.33 -2.87 -13.63
CA PRO A 52 6.63 -1.86 -12.61
C PRO A 52 7.41 -0.65 -13.12
N LYS A 53 8.35 -0.87 -14.05
CA LYS A 53 9.15 0.20 -14.68
C LYS A 53 8.31 1.32 -15.31
N ARG A 54 7.14 1.00 -15.88
CA ARG A 54 6.26 2.01 -16.51
C ARG A 54 5.64 2.96 -15.50
N PHE A 55 5.66 2.60 -14.22
CA PHE A 55 5.12 3.36 -13.10
C PHE A 55 6.23 3.92 -12.20
N GLY A 56 7.50 3.85 -12.64
CA GLY A 56 8.64 4.30 -11.83
C GLY A 56 8.96 3.40 -10.63
N LEU A 57 8.36 2.20 -10.56
CA LEU A 57 8.60 1.26 -9.47
C LEU A 57 9.84 0.39 -9.73
N PRO A 58 10.60 0.03 -8.69
CA PRO A 58 11.79 -0.80 -8.84
C PRO A 58 11.43 -2.22 -9.30
N LEU A 59 12.33 -2.85 -10.04
CA LEU A 59 12.25 -4.28 -10.34
C LEU A 59 13.12 -5.04 -9.36
N LEU A 60 12.50 -5.76 -8.42
CA LEU A 60 13.23 -6.73 -7.59
C LEU A 60 13.70 -7.93 -8.41
N ASN A 61 13.00 -8.24 -9.49
CA ASN A 61 13.32 -9.26 -10.47
C ASN A 61 12.56 -9.00 -11.79
N VAL A 62 12.96 -9.69 -12.87
CA VAL A 62 12.39 -9.49 -14.21
C VAL A 62 10.87 -9.72 -14.26
N SER A 63 10.33 -10.61 -13.42
CA SER A 63 8.92 -10.99 -13.37
C SER A 63 8.17 -10.41 -12.16
N SER A 64 8.64 -9.29 -11.59
CA SER A 64 8.01 -8.68 -10.41
C SER A 64 6.64 -8.11 -10.76
N THR A 65 5.62 -8.57 -10.06
CA THR A 65 4.28 -7.98 -10.08
C THR A 65 4.04 -7.26 -8.77
N TYR A 66 3.50 -6.04 -8.86
CA TYR A 66 2.99 -5.30 -7.71
C TYR A 66 1.49 -5.42 -7.66
N ILE A 67 0.95 -5.59 -6.46
CA ILE A 67 -0.47 -5.40 -6.19
C ILE A 67 -0.65 -4.37 -5.09
N PHE A 68 -1.64 -3.51 -5.26
CA PHE A 68 -2.03 -2.52 -4.27
C PHE A 68 -3.49 -2.72 -3.88
N ALA A 69 -3.74 -2.60 -2.57
CA ALA A 69 -5.06 -2.45 -2.01
C ALA A 69 -5.54 -1.01 -2.20
N SER A 70 -6.84 -0.83 -2.39
CA SER A 70 -7.50 0.48 -2.43
C SER A 70 -8.57 0.58 -1.35
N GLY A 71 -9.17 1.75 -1.18
CA GLY A 71 -10.17 2.00 -0.15
C GLY A 71 -9.71 1.49 1.22
N ARG A 72 -10.54 0.66 1.86
CA ARG A 72 -10.31 0.12 3.22
C ARG A 72 -9.80 -1.33 3.21
N ASP A 73 -9.30 -1.79 2.07
CA ASP A 73 -8.88 -3.18 1.86
C ASP A 73 -7.48 -3.48 2.42
N PHE A 74 -7.20 -4.68 2.91
CA PHE A 74 -5.84 -5.06 3.32
C PHE A 74 -5.55 -6.52 3.02
N PHE A 75 -4.28 -6.85 2.82
CA PHE A 75 -3.83 -8.19 2.47
C PHE A 75 -3.60 -9.04 3.72
N ALA A 76 -4.23 -10.21 3.73
CA ALA A 76 -4.03 -11.23 4.75
C ALA A 76 -3.64 -12.57 4.09
N TYR A 77 -2.66 -13.24 4.70
CA TYR A 77 -2.16 -14.53 4.22
C TYR A 77 -3.07 -15.67 4.68
N PRO A 78 -3.15 -16.78 3.92
CA PRO A 78 -3.99 -17.92 4.28
C PRO A 78 -3.56 -18.60 5.60
N ASN A 79 -2.25 -18.61 5.88
CA ASN A 79 -1.72 -19.14 7.14
C ASN A 79 -2.13 -18.21 8.28
N ASN A 80 -2.85 -18.73 9.27
CA ASN A 80 -3.43 -17.96 10.38
C ASN A 80 -4.31 -16.79 9.91
N TYR A 81 -5.04 -16.96 8.79
CA TYR A 81 -5.86 -15.91 8.18
C TYR A 81 -6.76 -15.18 9.19
N ASN A 82 -7.55 -15.93 9.97
CA ASN A 82 -8.51 -15.34 10.91
C ASN A 82 -7.82 -14.51 12.00
N HIS A 83 -6.65 -14.95 12.48
CA HIS A 83 -5.86 -14.19 13.45
C HIS A 83 -5.43 -12.84 12.85
N TYR A 84 -4.86 -12.84 11.65
CA TYR A 84 -4.42 -11.60 11.00
C TYR A 84 -5.57 -10.68 10.62
N VAL A 85 -6.70 -11.23 10.19
CA VAL A 85 -7.91 -10.45 9.92
C VAL A 85 -8.35 -9.73 11.18
N GLN A 86 -8.51 -10.45 12.30
CA GLN A 86 -8.90 -9.85 13.59
C GLN A 86 -7.87 -8.86 14.11
N TYR A 87 -6.57 -9.17 13.95
CA TYR A 87 -5.48 -8.36 14.45
C TYR A 87 -5.36 -7.00 13.73
N TYR A 88 -5.62 -6.96 12.42
CA TYR A 88 -5.48 -5.74 11.63
C TYR A 88 -6.79 -5.02 11.33
N ASN A 89 -7.95 -5.65 11.56
CA ASN A 89 -9.23 -5.00 11.40
C ASN A 89 -9.34 -3.74 12.28
N ASP A 90 -9.87 -2.66 11.71
CA ASP A 90 -10.01 -1.34 12.30
C ASP A 90 -8.70 -0.66 12.75
N THR A 91 -7.56 -1.12 12.24
CA THR A 91 -6.27 -0.43 12.42
C THR A 91 -6.00 0.58 11.30
N PHE A 92 -5.16 1.57 11.58
CA PHE A 92 -4.67 2.49 10.55
C PHE A 92 -3.48 1.87 9.81
N GLN A 93 -3.58 1.82 8.49
CA GLN A 93 -2.55 1.27 7.62
C GLN A 93 -2.21 2.23 6.48
N HIS A 94 -1.08 1.99 5.83
CA HIS A 94 -0.59 2.78 4.71
C HIS A 94 0.17 1.91 3.68
N GLY A 95 0.43 2.48 2.51
CA GLY A 95 1.18 1.87 1.41
C GLY A 95 0.31 1.37 0.25
N GLY A 96 -1.00 1.50 0.35
CA GLY A 96 -1.96 1.24 -0.72
C GLY A 96 -2.14 2.46 -1.61
N ILE A 97 -3.23 2.43 -2.39
CA ILE A 97 -3.60 3.50 -3.33
C ILE A 97 -4.97 4.09 -3.02
N SER A 98 -5.40 4.11 -1.75
CA SER A 98 -6.60 4.86 -1.37
C SER A 98 -6.38 6.36 -1.55
N MET A 99 -7.47 7.13 -1.69
CA MET A 99 -7.35 8.58 -1.86
C MET A 99 -6.67 9.23 -0.66
N GLU A 100 -6.97 8.75 0.55
CA GLU A 100 -6.36 9.21 1.80
C GLU A 100 -4.85 8.96 1.83
N GLU A 101 -4.37 7.86 1.25
CA GLU A 101 -2.94 7.56 1.15
C GLU A 101 -2.24 8.40 0.08
N MET A 102 -2.90 8.65 -1.06
CA MET A 102 -2.31 9.29 -2.24
C MET A 102 -2.37 10.82 -2.23
N LEU A 103 -3.38 11.42 -1.58
CA LEU A 103 -3.53 12.88 -1.50
C LEU A 103 -2.81 13.42 -0.28
N VAL A 104 -1.75 14.20 -0.50
CA VAL A 104 -0.95 14.79 0.58
C VAL A 104 -1.09 16.32 0.62
N PRO A 105 -1.33 16.92 1.81
CA PRO A 105 -1.33 18.37 1.95
C PRO A 105 0.07 18.95 1.72
N LEU A 106 0.13 20.09 1.02
CA LEU A 106 1.35 20.88 0.84
C LEU A 106 1.07 22.33 1.24
N ILE A 107 1.84 22.85 2.18
CA ILE A 107 1.70 24.20 2.71
C ILE A 107 3.03 24.94 2.52
N THR A 108 2.96 26.17 1.99
CA THR A 108 4.12 27.06 1.92
C THR A 108 3.95 28.20 2.93
N LEU A 109 4.83 28.27 3.91
CA LEU A 109 4.84 29.29 4.94
C LEU A 109 5.87 30.38 4.62
N THR A 110 5.44 31.63 4.72
CA THR A 110 6.31 32.80 4.59
C THR A 110 6.47 33.49 5.95
N PRO A 111 7.68 33.96 6.29
CA PRO A 111 7.91 34.65 7.54
C PRO A 111 7.14 35.98 7.55
N LYS A 112 6.51 36.30 8.68
CA LYS A 112 6.02 37.66 8.91
C LYS A 112 7.22 38.63 8.99
N LYS A 113 7.01 39.84 8.52
CA LYS A 113 7.95 40.95 8.69
C LYS A 113 8.05 41.32 10.16
#